data_AF-A0A7G9R8P7-F1
#
_entry.id   AF-A0A7G9R8P7-F1
#
_cell.length_a   1.000
_cell.length_b   1.000
_cell.length_c   1.000
_cell.angle_alpha   90.00
_cell.angle_beta   90.00
_cell.angle_gamma   90.00
#
_symmetry.space_group_name_H-M   'P 1'
#
loop_
_entity.id
_entity.type
_entity.pdbx_description
1 polymer ?
#
loop_
_entity_poly.entity_id
_entity_poly.type
_entity_poly.pdbx_seq_one_letter_code
_entity_poly.pdbx_strand_id
1 'polypeptide(L)'
;MTSLLNGLLRVACVCVMTVAAAAVGGCSSDTGEPTAAVDCSAQLRADGIVYTSHGYSDRQARKHASAEEAECQDVGSEAAGPVFPASPHTVTTWTFSGYPPTKVLGVRSDQDSFAVFVADSVASKEREAIYEDLAAGAP
;
A
#
# COMPACT_ATOMS: atom_id res chain seq x y z
N MET A 1 -45.44 5.19 31.30
CA MET A 1 -45.10 5.25 29.87
C MET A 1 -44.07 4.15 29.60
N THR A 2 -44.55 2.91 29.54
CA THR A 2 -44.65 2.07 28.33
C THR A 2 -43.28 1.67 27.78
N SER A 3 -42.78 0.55 28.32
CA SER A 3 -41.75 -0.30 27.73
C SER A 3 -42.47 -1.27 26.78
N LEU A 4 -42.14 -1.25 25.49
CA LEU A 4 -42.73 -2.14 24.48
C LEU A 4 -41.64 -2.72 23.56
N LEU A 5 -41.53 -4.05 23.64
CA LEU A 5 -41.37 -5.00 22.55
C LEU A 5 -40.30 -4.75 21.48
N ASN A 6 -39.15 -5.41 21.62
CA ASN A 6 -38.40 -5.93 20.48
C ASN A 6 -38.95 -7.32 20.13
N GLY A 7 -39.92 -7.31 19.22
CA GLY A 7 -40.54 -8.50 18.65
C GLY A 7 -39.61 -9.22 17.68
N LEU A 8 -39.61 -10.55 17.82
CA LEU A 8 -39.04 -11.53 16.89
C LEU A 8 -39.41 -11.21 15.43
N LEU A 9 -38.41 -11.22 14.54
CA LEU A 9 -38.65 -11.39 13.11
C LEU A 9 -37.93 -12.67 12.64
N ARG A 10 -38.63 -13.80 12.76
CA ARG A 10 -38.48 -14.94 11.85
C ARG A 10 -39.73 -14.91 10.98
N VAL A 11 -39.59 -14.94 9.67
CA VAL A 11 -40.36 -15.79 8.75
C VAL A 11 -39.86 -15.56 7.31
N ALA A 12 -39.75 -16.70 6.63
CA ALA A 12 -39.27 -16.91 5.29
C ALA A 12 -39.99 -16.08 4.22
N CYS A 13 -39.29 -15.81 3.12
CA CYS A 13 -39.95 -15.56 1.85
C CYS A 13 -39.37 -16.48 0.78
N VAL A 14 -40.31 -17.07 0.05
CA VAL A 14 -40.24 -18.26 -0.78
C VAL A 14 -39.69 -17.93 -2.16
N CYS A 15 -39.09 -18.95 -2.78
CA CYS A 15 -38.59 -18.97 -4.16
C CYS A 15 -39.64 -18.46 -5.18
N VAL A 16 -39.23 -17.61 -6.12
CA VAL A 16 -39.91 -17.47 -7.42
C VAL A 16 -38.83 -17.52 -8.51
N MET A 17 -38.83 -18.63 -9.25
CA MET A 17 -38.21 -18.70 -10.58
C MET A 17 -39.09 -17.94 -11.58
N THR A 18 -38.49 -17.06 -12.37
CA THR A 18 -39.08 -16.60 -13.63
C THR A 18 -38.02 -16.53 -14.73
N VAL A 19 -38.39 -17.08 -15.87
CA VAL A 19 -37.57 -17.41 -17.04
C VAL A 19 -37.67 -16.30 -18.09
N ALA A 20 -36.51 -16.02 -18.71
CA ALA A 20 -36.23 -15.49 -20.06
C ALA A 20 -36.84 -14.15 -20.55
N ALA A 21 -35.95 -13.26 -21.02
CA ALA A 21 -36.13 -12.50 -22.27
C ALA A 21 -34.77 -12.00 -22.79
N ALA A 22 -34.39 -12.45 -23.99
CA ALA A 22 -33.29 -11.89 -24.75
C ALA A 22 -33.72 -10.55 -25.38
N ALA A 23 -32.94 -9.49 -25.16
CA ALA A 23 -33.00 -8.27 -25.94
C ALA A 23 -31.58 -7.91 -26.39
N VAL A 24 -31.33 -8.13 -27.67
CA VAL A 24 -30.20 -7.56 -28.41
C VAL A 24 -30.41 -6.04 -28.50
N GLY A 25 -29.75 -5.30 -27.63
CA GLY A 25 -29.68 -3.83 -27.66
C GLY A 25 -28.22 -3.44 -27.49
N GLY A 26 -27.67 -2.77 -28.50
CA GLY A 26 -26.24 -2.51 -28.64
C GLY A 26 -25.58 -1.98 -27.38
N CYS A 27 -24.53 -2.68 -26.94
CA CYS A 27 -23.54 -2.11 -26.04
C CYS A 27 -22.89 -0.94 -26.78
N SER A 28 -23.34 0.28 -26.53
CA SER A 28 -22.45 1.43 -26.66
C SER A 28 -21.23 1.10 -25.83
N SER A 29 -20.13 0.82 -26.51
CA SER A 29 -18.80 0.77 -25.94
C SER A 29 -18.51 2.16 -25.40
N ASP A 30 -18.93 2.40 -24.16
CA ASP A 30 -18.41 3.51 -23.38
C ASP A 30 -16.94 3.17 -23.16
N THR A 31 -16.14 3.66 -24.10
CA THR A 31 -14.69 3.59 -24.11
C THR A 31 -14.22 4.71 -23.18
N GLY A 32 -14.67 4.66 -21.93
CA GLY A 32 -14.04 5.38 -20.85
C GLY A 32 -12.75 4.63 -20.57
N GLU A 33 -11.64 5.13 -21.11
CA GLU A 33 -10.31 4.63 -20.78
C GLU A 33 -10.24 4.41 -19.27
N PRO A 34 -9.77 3.24 -18.79
CA PRO A 34 -9.41 3.16 -17.40
C PRO A 34 -8.32 4.21 -17.21
N THR A 35 -8.65 5.33 -16.53
CA THR A 35 -7.62 6.15 -15.89
C THR A 35 -6.95 5.21 -14.92
N ALA A 36 -5.86 4.59 -15.38
CA ALA A 36 -5.06 3.69 -14.59
C ALA A 36 -4.47 4.55 -13.48
N ALA A 37 -5.14 4.58 -12.33
CA ALA A 37 -4.52 5.01 -11.10
C ALA A 37 -3.36 4.05 -10.88
N VAL A 38 -2.16 4.49 -11.25
CA VAL A 38 -0.94 3.75 -10.96
C VAL A 38 -0.83 3.77 -9.45
N ASP A 39 -0.85 2.60 -8.81
CA ASP A 39 -0.67 2.48 -7.38
C ASP A 39 0.75 2.97 -7.04
N CYS A 40 0.86 4.25 -6.67
CA CYS A 40 2.12 4.89 -6.32
C CYS A 40 2.60 4.36 -4.98
N SER A 41 3.28 3.23 -5.00
CA SER A 41 4.05 2.78 -3.85
C SER A 41 5.11 3.84 -3.54
N ALA A 42 5.15 4.29 -2.28
CA ALA A 42 6.17 5.24 -1.83
C ALA A 42 7.57 4.66 -2.06
N GLN A 43 8.49 5.48 -2.57
CA GLN A 43 9.86 5.08 -2.85
C GLN A 43 10.89 6.04 -2.27
N LEU A 44 12.05 5.49 -1.92
CA LEU A 44 13.22 6.24 -1.47
C LEU A 44 14.42 5.94 -2.35
N ARG A 45 15.33 6.90 -2.46
CA ARG A 45 16.66 6.70 -3.03
C ARG A 45 17.74 7.13 -2.05
N ALA A 46 18.63 6.20 -1.71
CA ALA A 46 19.78 6.46 -0.84
C ALA A 46 21.03 5.80 -1.44
N ASP A 47 22.10 6.56 -1.60
CA ASP A 47 23.37 6.10 -2.19
C ASP A 47 23.19 5.36 -3.53
N GLY A 48 22.23 5.81 -4.35
CA GLY A 48 21.91 5.22 -5.65
C GLY A 48 21.06 3.93 -5.60
N ILE A 49 20.66 3.47 -4.41
CA ILE A 49 19.76 2.32 -4.23
C ILE A 49 18.31 2.83 -4.12
N VAL A 50 17.40 2.23 -4.88
CA VAL A 50 15.96 2.49 -4.79
C VAL A 50 15.31 1.48 -3.85
N TYR A 51 14.45 1.99 -2.96
CA TYR A 51 13.70 1.21 -2.01
C TYR A 51 12.21 1.47 -2.20
N THR A 52 11.40 0.43 -2.11
CA THR A 52 9.93 0.51 -2.19
C THR A 52 9.30 0.22 -0.83
N SER A 53 8.23 0.93 -0.48
CA SER A 53 7.48 0.70 0.76
C SER A 53 6.78 -0.65 0.75
N HIS A 54 6.88 -1.39 1.86
CA HIS A 54 6.30 -2.73 2.03
C HIS A 54 5.43 -2.90 3.27
N GLY A 55 5.21 -1.84 4.05
CA GLY A 55 4.31 -1.86 5.21
C GLY A 55 4.87 -1.10 6.40
N TYR A 56 4.43 -1.45 7.59
CA TYR A 56 4.81 -0.78 8.84
C TYR A 56 5.38 -1.78 9.85
N SER A 57 6.24 -1.29 10.73
CA SER A 57 6.83 -2.06 11.84
C SER A 57 6.92 -1.20 13.09
N ASP A 58 6.52 -1.76 14.22
CA ASP A 58 6.72 -1.18 15.56
C ASP A 58 8.08 -1.58 16.17
N ARG A 59 8.92 -2.29 15.39
CA ARG A 59 10.24 -2.71 15.86
C ARG A 59 11.15 -1.51 16.03
N GLN A 60 11.85 -1.47 17.16
CA GLN A 60 12.82 -0.43 17.45
C GLN A 60 13.88 -0.32 16.34
N ALA A 61 14.11 0.92 15.89
CA ALA A 61 15.08 1.25 14.86
C ALA A 61 15.96 2.44 15.29
N ARG A 62 17.18 2.50 14.76
CA ARG A 62 18.14 3.57 15.06
C ARG A 62 18.21 4.54 13.90
N LYS A 63 18.25 5.85 14.20
CA LYS A 63 18.44 6.90 13.20
C LYS A 63 19.72 6.63 12.42
N HIS A 64 19.66 6.77 11.09
CA HIS A 64 20.74 6.41 10.17
C HIS A 64 21.21 7.61 9.35
N ALA A 65 20.64 7.82 8.16
CA ALA A 65 21.05 8.84 7.19
C ALA A 65 19.83 9.54 6.58
N SER A 66 20.04 10.47 5.65
CA SER A 66 18.95 11.00 4.83
C SER A 66 18.80 10.21 3.53
N ALA A 67 17.59 10.16 2.99
CA ALA A 67 17.28 9.61 1.67
C ALA A 67 16.40 10.58 0.89
N GLU A 68 16.48 10.52 -0.44
CA GLU A 68 15.59 11.25 -1.34
C GLU A 68 14.24 10.51 -1.41
N GLU A 69 13.13 11.24 -1.38
CA GLU A 69 11.78 10.70 -1.50
C GLU A 69 11.25 10.92 -2.91
N ALA A 70 10.60 9.89 -3.47
CA ALA A 70 9.92 10.02 -4.75
C ALA A 70 8.59 10.76 -4.60
N GLU A 71 8.26 11.57 -5.59
CA GLU A 71 6.94 12.18 -5.74
C GLU A 71 6.06 11.27 -6.59
N CYS A 72 4.82 11.07 -6.15
CA CYS A 72 3.84 10.37 -6.98
C CYS A 72 3.31 11.31 -8.06
N GLN A 73 3.45 10.91 -9.32
CA GLN A 73 2.82 11.54 -10.47
C GLN A 73 1.83 10.56 -11.09
N ASP A 74 0.66 10.42 -10.47
CA ASP A 74 -0.42 9.48 -10.86
C ASP A 74 -1.64 10.16 -11.53
N VAL A 75 -1.63 11.48 -11.66
CA VAL A 75 -2.74 12.25 -12.26
C VAL A 75 -2.38 12.76 -13.66
N GLY A 76 -3.28 12.50 -14.61
CA GLY A 76 -3.19 13.00 -15.99
C GLY A 76 -2.88 11.91 -17.02
N SER A 77 -2.86 12.27 -18.30
CA SER A 77 -2.59 11.33 -19.40
C SER A 77 -1.16 10.78 -19.41
N GLU A 78 -0.26 11.39 -18.62
CA GLU A 78 1.17 11.07 -18.52
C GLU A 78 1.53 10.55 -17.11
N ALA A 79 0.61 9.84 -16.44
CA ALA A 79 0.84 9.26 -15.11
C ALA A 79 2.11 8.38 -15.12
N ALA A 80 3.21 8.91 -14.58
CA ALA A 80 4.53 8.30 -14.58
C ALA A 80 4.78 7.41 -13.34
N GLY A 81 3.90 7.50 -12.33
CA GLY A 81 4.06 6.81 -11.05
C GLY A 81 5.09 7.49 -10.15
N PRO A 82 5.89 6.75 -9.36
CA PRO A 82 6.91 7.34 -8.49
C PRO A 82 8.08 7.89 -9.31
N VAL A 83 8.38 9.18 -9.13
CA VAL A 83 9.50 9.85 -9.78
C VAL A 83 10.38 10.60 -8.79
N PHE A 84 11.70 10.60 -9.04
CA PHE A 84 12.64 11.41 -8.27
C PHE A 84 12.93 12.70 -9.05
N PRO A 85 12.38 13.86 -8.65
CA PRO A 85 12.60 15.12 -9.36
C PRO A 85 14.07 15.58 -9.22
N ALA A 86 14.46 16.61 -9.98
CA ALA A 86 15.81 17.16 -9.94
C ALA A 86 16.23 17.72 -8.56
N SER A 87 15.24 18.14 -7.77
CA SER A 87 15.41 18.62 -6.39
C SER A 87 14.44 17.88 -5.48
N PRO A 88 14.73 16.62 -5.11
CA PRO A 88 13.81 15.79 -4.34
C PRO A 88 13.73 16.26 -2.88
N HIS A 89 12.56 16.04 -2.27
CA HIS A 89 12.44 16.11 -0.82
C HIS A 89 13.33 15.05 -0.18
N THR A 90 13.88 15.35 1.00
CA THR A 90 14.71 14.41 1.75
C THR A 90 14.08 14.05 3.08
N VAL A 91 14.03 12.75 3.37
CA VAL A 91 13.57 12.22 4.66
C VAL A 91 14.73 11.68 5.46
N THR A 92 14.59 11.67 6.79
CA THR A 92 15.50 10.88 7.64
C THR A 92 15.16 9.40 7.46
N THR A 93 16.14 8.52 7.60
CA THR A 93 15.98 7.06 7.56
C THR A 93 16.46 6.43 8.86
N TRP A 94 15.98 5.22 9.12
CA TRP A 94 16.29 4.43 10.30
C TRP A 94 16.67 3.00 9.89
N THR A 95 17.47 2.33 10.72
CA THR A 95 17.91 0.94 10.47
C THR A 95 17.40 0.02 11.55
N PHE A 96 16.92 -1.16 11.15
CA PHE A 96 16.51 -2.25 12.02
C PHE A 96 17.69 -3.16 12.35
N SER A 97 17.77 -3.63 13.60
CA SER A 97 18.79 -4.61 13.97
C SER A 97 18.59 -5.91 13.19
N GLY A 98 19.68 -6.56 12.77
CA GLY A 98 19.64 -7.79 11.98
C GLY A 98 19.58 -7.58 10.46
N TYR A 99 19.32 -6.36 9.99
CA TYR A 99 19.26 -6.04 8.56
C TYR A 99 20.29 -4.97 8.17
N PRO A 100 21.01 -5.15 7.05
CA PRO A 100 21.89 -4.11 6.54
C PRO A 100 21.06 -2.97 5.91
N PRO A 101 21.51 -1.70 6.03
CA PRO A 101 20.82 -0.54 5.43
C PRO A 101 20.70 -0.64 3.90
N THR A 102 21.60 -1.38 3.25
CA THR A 102 21.54 -1.63 1.79
C THR A 102 20.39 -2.55 1.37
N LYS A 103 19.67 -3.15 2.33
CA LYS A 103 18.50 -3.99 2.07
C LYS A 103 17.22 -3.39 2.63
N VAL A 104 17.29 -2.81 3.83
CA VAL A 104 16.09 -2.34 4.55
C VAL A 104 16.37 -1.00 5.21
N LEU A 105 15.46 -0.06 5.01
CA LEU A 105 15.39 1.20 5.71
C LEU A 105 14.00 1.39 6.30
N GLY A 106 13.92 2.13 7.40
CA GLY A 106 12.68 2.63 7.95
C GLY A 106 12.56 4.13 7.69
N VAL A 107 11.33 4.63 7.61
CA VAL A 107 10.98 6.05 7.80
C VAL A 107 9.99 6.13 8.95
N ARG A 108 10.27 6.95 9.96
CA ARG A 108 9.39 7.12 11.11
C ARG A 108 8.03 7.66 10.66
N SER A 109 6.97 6.90 10.93
CA SER A 109 5.59 7.25 10.58
C SER A 109 4.87 7.91 11.75
N ASP A 110 5.04 7.37 12.97
CA ASP A 110 4.57 7.97 14.22
C ASP A 110 5.66 7.89 15.32
N GLN A 111 5.28 8.02 16.59
CA GLN A 111 6.24 8.03 17.69
C GLN A 111 7.03 6.71 17.80
N ASP A 112 6.37 5.57 17.55
CA ASP A 112 6.87 4.23 17.83
C ASP A 112 6.84 3.30 16.60
N SER A 113 6.28 3.74 15.46
CA SER A 113 6.19 2.97 14.21
C SER A 113 7.02 3.55 13.07
N PHE A 114 7.43 2.65 12.18
CA PHE A 114 8.23 2.96 10.99
C PHE A 114 7.58 2.35 9.75
N ALA A 115 7.41 3.15 8.70
CA ALA A 115 7.21 2.64 7.35
C ALA A 115 8.48 1.90 6.90
N VAL A 116 8.34 0.67 6.43
CA VAL A 116 9.44 -0.21 6.03
C VAL A 116 9.65 -0.13 4.53
N PHE A 117 10.87 0.19 4.13
CA PHE A 117 11.31 0.27 2.75
C PHE A 117 12.36 -0.82 2.49
N VAL A 118 12.13 -1.62 1.46
CA VAL A 118 13.05 -2.71 1.06
C VAL A 118 13.65 -2.37 -0.30
N ALA A 119 14.96 -2.56 -0.44
CA ALA A 119 15.66 -2.26 -1.69
C ALA A 119 15.12 -3.12 -2.83
N ASP A 120 14.92 -2.53 -4.01
CA ASP A 120 14.34 -3.21 -5.17
C ASP A 120 15.22 -4.35 -5.70
N SER A 121 16.52 -4.33 -5.36
CA SER A 121 17.46 -5.42 -5.65
C SER A 121 17.24 -6.68 -4.81
N VAL A 122 16.46 -6.60 -3.71
CA VAL A 122 16.15 -7.76 -2.87
C VAL A 122 15.12 -8.63 -3.57
N ALA A 123 15.40 -9.94 -3.65
CA ALA A 123 14.50 -10.88 -4.30
C ALA A 123 13.14 -10.95 -3.58
N SER A 124 12.04 -11.10 -4.33
CA SER A 124 10.67 -11.06 -3.76
C SER A 124 10.45 -11.99 -2.57
N LYS A 125 11.02 -13.20 -2.59
CA LYS A 125 10.91 -14.15 -1.47
C LYS A 125 11.65 -13.66 -0.21
N GLU A 126 12.80 -13.04 -0.38
CA GLU A 126 13.56 -12.48 0.75
C GLU A 126 12.86 -11.24 1.31
N ARG A 127 12.31 -10.41 0.43
CA ARG A 127 11.51 -9.25 0.82
C ARG A 127 10.27 -9.63 1.65
N GLU A 128 9.54 -10.68 1.25
CA GLU A 128 8.41 -11.19 2.03
C GLU A 128 8.86 -11.62 3.43
N ALA A 129 9.95 -12.40 3.52
CA ALA A 129 10.47 -12.85 4.81
C ALA A 129 10.94 -11.69 5.71
N ILE A 130 11.54 -10.65 5.13
CA ILE A 130 11.90 -9.42 5.84
C ILE A 130 10.65 -8.74 6.41
N TYR A 131 9.61 -8.61 5.59
CA TYR A 131 8.36 -7.99 6.00
C TYR A 131 7.70 -8.78 7.13
N GLU A 132 7.55 -10.10 6.99
CA GLU A 132 6.97 -10.98 8.01
C GLU A 132 7.71 -10.87 9.36
N ASP A 133 9.05 -10.88 9.35
CA ASP A 133 9.87 -10.74 10.57
C ASP A 133 9.72 -9.35 11.22
N LEU A 134 9.68 -8.28 10.43
CA LEU A 134 9.54 -6.92 10.95
C LEU A 134 8.10 -6.61 11.39
N ALA A 135 7.09 -7.19 10.74
CA ALA A 135 5.67 -7.00 11.05
C ALA A 135 5.24 -7.76 12.31
N ALA A 136 5.92 -8.85 12.67
CA ALA A 136 5.63 -9.62 13.87
C ALA A 136 5.82 -8.84 15.19
N GLY A 137 6.43 -7.64 15.17
CA GLY A 137 6.46 -6.72 16.30
C GLY A 137 7.24 -7.25 17.50
N ALA A 138 8.55 -7.45 17.32
CA ALA A 138 9.52 -7.98 18.30
C ALA A 138 9.20 -9.38 18.90
N PRO A 139 10.22 -10.21 19.20
CA PRO A 139 10.10 -11.18 20.29
C PRO A 139 10.09 -10.49 21.66
#